data_AF-A0A925DKT9-F1
#
_entry.id   AF-A0A925DKT9-F1
#
_cell.length_a   1.000
_cell.length_b   1.000
_cell.length_c   1.000
_cell.angle_alpha   90.00
_cell.angle_beta   90.00
_cell.angle_gamma   90.00
#
_symmetry.space_group_name_H-M   'P 1'
#
loop_
_entity.id
_entity.type
_entity.pdbx_description
1 polymer ?
#
loop_
_entity_poly.entity_id
_entity_poly.type
_entity_poly.pdbx_seq_one_letter_code
_entity_poly.pdbx_strand_id
1 'polypeptide(L)' 'MNFRVALPEDFKELHRIRMAVKENVLNNPLLVTEADYIKYLTVSGKGWLCEVENEIVGFAIIDTDDKNIWALF' A
#
# COMPACT_ATOMS: atom_id res chain seq x y z
N MET A 1 -8.31 13.47 -9.71
CA MET A 1 -7.32 13.01 -8.71
C MET A 1 -7.93 13.21 -7.34
N ASN A 2 -8.23 12.12 -6.65
CA ASN A 2 -8.85 12.10 -5.33
C ASN A 2 -7.93 11.32 -4.36
N PHE A 3 -7.77 11.80 -3.14
CA PHE A 3 -7.00 11.09 -2.12
C PHE A 3 -7.94 10.67 -1.00
N ARG A 4 -7.87 9.39 -0.61
CA ARG A 4 -8.64 8.87 0.52
C ARG A 4 -7.81 7.90 1.35
N VAL A 5 -8.29 7.64 2.56
CA VAL A 5 -7.72 6.60 3.42
C VAL A 5 -7.89 5.26 2.70
N ALA A 6 -6.79 4.49 2.66
CA ALA A 6 -6.80 3.13 2.15
C ALA A 6 -7.42 2.21 3.20
N LEU A 7 -8.24 1.27 2.74
CA LEU A 7 -8.91 0.28 3.55
C LEU A 7 -8.39 -1.13 3.20
N PRO A 8 -8.55 -2.14 4.08
CA PRO A 8 -8.15 -3.51 3.78
C PRO A 8 -8.68 -4.05 2.45
N GLU A 9 -9.88 -3.62 2.04
CA GLU A 9 -10.52 -4.02 0.78
C GLU A 9 -9.76 -3.54 -0.46
N ASP A 10 -8.93 -2.51 -0.34
CA ASP A 10 -8.09 -1.98 -1.43
C ASP A 10 -6.87 -2.88 -1.71
N PHE A 11 -6.61 -3.91 -0.89
CA PHE A 11 -5.41 -4.76 -0.95
C PHE A 11 -5.01 -5.18 -2.37
N LYS A 12 -5.97 -5.66 -3.17
CA LYS A 12 -5.69 -6.15 -4.52
C LYS A 12 -5.07 -5.07 -5.42
N GLU A 13 -5.58 -3.85 -5.37
CA GLU A 13 -5.08 -2.74 -6.18
C GLU A 13 -3.76 -2.18 -5.65
N LEU A 14 -3.61 -2.07 -4.32
CA LEU A 14 -2.34 -1.65 -3.72
C LEU A 14 -1.22 -2.66 -4.03
N HIS A 15 -1.54 -3.95 -3.97
CA HIS A 15 -0.59 -5.01 -4.27
C HIS A 15 -0.25 -5.06 -5.77
N ARG A 16 -1.23 -4.80 -6.66
CA ARG A 16 -0.98 -4.65 -8.10
C ARG A 16 0.05 -3.55 -8.38
N ILE A 17 -0.08 -2.38 -7.75
CA ILE A 17 0.88 -1.27 -7.89
C ILE A 17 2.25 -1.67 -7.34
N ARG A 18 2.31 -2.26 -6.14
CA ARG A 18 3.56 -2.73 -5.52
C ARG A 18 4.37 -3.67 -6.43
N MET A 19 3.66 -4.58 -7.12
CA MET A 19 4.26 -5.55 -8.03
C MET A 19 4.69 -4.96 -9.37
N ALA A 20 4.17 -3.79 -9.76
CA ALA A 20 4.51 -3.12 -11.01
C ALA A 20 5.80 -2.26 -10.94
N VAL A 21 6.30 -1.99 -9.73
CA VAL A 21 7.46 -1.13 -9.48
C VAL A 21 8.76 -1.80 -9.95
N LYS A 22 9.62 -1.05 -10.66
CA LYS A 22 10.84 -1.58 -11.29
C LYS A 22 12.11 -1.25 -10.51
N GLU A 23 12.09 -0.19 -9.72
CA GLU A 23 13.22 0.31 -8.94
C GLU A 23 13.44 -0.53 -7.68
N ASN A 24 12.36 -1.07 -7.10
CA ASN A 24 12.36 -1.93 -5.93
C ASN A 24 11.54 -3.21 -6.19
N VAL A 25 11.98 -4.01 -7.15
CA VAL A 25 11.26 -5.22 -7.57
C VAL A 25 11.09 -6.18 -6.39
N LEU A 26 9.84 -6.59 -6.13
CA LEU A 26 9.54 -7.64 -5.18
C LEU A 26 9.68 -9.01 -5.87
N ASN A 27 10.85 -9.64 -5.75
CA ASN A 27 11.16 -10.89 -6.46
C ASN A 27 10.36 -12.10 -5.98
N ASN A 28 9.77 -12.04 -4.78
CA ASN A 28 8.89 -13.06 -4.25
C ASN A 28 7.64 -12.39 -3.67
N PRO A 29 6.45 -12.58 -4.26
CA PRO A 29 5.22 -11.95 -3.78
C PRO A 29 4.85 -12.38 -2.35
N LEU A 30 5.36 -13.52 -1.86
CA LEU A 30 5.11 -13.99 -0.49
C LEU A 30 5.86 -13.20 0.58
N LEU A 31 6.75 -12.27 0.20
CA LEU A 31 7.45 -11.39 1.14
C LEU A 31 6.56 -10.24 1.65
N VAL A 32 5.47 -9.93 0.94
CA VAL A 32 4.49 -8.92 1.34
C VAL A 32 3.11 -9.51 1.14
N THR A 33 2.47 -9.89 2.23
CA THR A 33 1.19 -10.60 2.24
C THR A 33 0.01 -9.68 2.54
N GLU A 34 -1.21 -10.13 2.27
CA GLU A 34 -2.43 -9.40 2.67
C GLU A 34 -2.46 -9.10 4.18
N ALA A 35 -1.95 -10.02 5.00
CA ALA A 35 -1.86 -9.82 6.45
C ALA A 35 -0.93 -8.65 6.82
N ASP A 36 0.17 -8.45 6.07
CA ASP A 36 1.06 -7.30 6.27
C ASP A 36 0.31 -5.99 5.97
N TYR A 37 -0.41 -5.93 4.85
CA TYR A 37 -1.24 -4.76 4.53
C TYR A 37 -2.28 -4.48 5.62
N ILE A 38 -3.01 -5.50 6.09
CA ILE A 38 -4.00 -5.33 7.15
C ILE A 38 -3.34 -4.77 8.42
N LYS A 39 -2.20 -5.31 8.82
CA LYS A 39 -1.44 -4.82 9.98
C LYS A 39 -1.07 -3.34 9.83
N TYR A 40 -0.44 -2.95 8.72
CA TYR A 40 0.03 -1.58 8.52
C TYR A 40 -1.08 -0.57 8.17
N LEU A 41 -2.25 -1.03 7.72
CA LEU A 41 -3.40 -0.16 7.47
C LEU A 41 -4.26 0.07 8.72
N THR A 42 -4.29 -0.89 9.66
CA THR A 42 -5.29 -0.89 10.75
C THR A 42 -4.72 -0.93 12.17
N VAL A 43 -3.50 -1.46 12.35
CA VAL A 43 -2.92 -1.69 13.68
C VAL A 43 -1.74 -0.76 13.95
N SER A 44 -0.66 -0.90 13.17
CA SER A 44 0.61 -0.20 13.43
C SER A 44 0.77 1.09 12.63
N GLY A 45 -0.20 1.41 11.76
CA GLY A 45 -0.01 2.44 10.75
C GLY A 45 -1.30 2.99 10.15
N LYS A 46 -1.15 3.73 9.05
CA LYS A 46 -2.26 4.24 8.25
C LYS A 46 -1.84 4.42 6.80
N GLY A 47 -2.75 4.15 5.88
CA GLY A 47 -2.52 4.33 4.44
C GLY A 47 -3.42 5.37 3.80
N TRP A 48 -2.91 5.98 2.73
CA TRP A 48 -3.67 6.79 1.79
C TRP A 48 -3.38 6.32 0.38
N LEU A 49 -4.38 6.41 -0.47
CA LEU A 49 -4.28 6.09 -1.88
C LEU A 49 -4.76 7.26 -2.73
N CYS A 50 -4.33 7.26 -3.99
CA CYS A 50 -4.72 8.22 -5.00
C CYS A 50 -5.56 7.54 -6.08
N GLU A 51 -6.74 8.10 -6.36
CA GLU A 51 -7.64 7.65 -7.42
C GLU A 51 -7.67 8.68 -8.57
N VAL A 52 -7.57 8.19 -9.80
CA VAL A 52 -7.77 8.95 -11.04
C VAL A 52 -8.68 8.12 -11.94
N GLU A 53 -9.78 8.71 -12.41
CA GLU A 53 -10.72 8.02 -13.32
C GLU A 53 -11.22 6.65 -12.79
N ASN A 54 -11.45 6.56 -11.47
CA ASN A 54 -11.83 5.34 -10.73
C ASN A 54 -10.76 4.24 -10.67
N GLU A 55 -9.53 4.51 -11.09
CA GLU A 55 -8.39 3.62 -10.90
C GLU A 55 -7.50 4.13 -9.76
N ILE A 56 -7.05 3.21 -8.91
CA ILE A 56 -6.02 3.51 -7.92
C ILE A 56 -4.68 3.55 -8.66
N VAL A 57 -3.99 4.68 -8.58
CA VAL A 57 -2.76 4.96 -9.35
C VAL A 57 -1.51 5.09 -8.46
N GLY A 58 -1.67 5.15 -7.14
CA GLY A 58 -0.56 5.23 -6.20
C GLY A 58 -1.04 5.19 -4.75
N PHE A 59 -0.13 4.93 -3.82
CA PHE A 59 -0.44 4.87 -2.39
C PHE A 59 0.80 5.08 -1.51
N ALA A 60 0.53 5.46 -0.26
CA ALA A 60 1.53 5.57 0.79
C ALA A 60 0.97 4.97 2.09
N ILE A 61 1.78 4.19 2.80
CA ILE A 61 1.44 3.61 4.10
C ILE A 61 2.57 3.93 5.07
N ILE A 62 2.21 4.56 6.19
CA ILE A 62 3.15 4.84 7.29
C ILE A 62 3.09 3.73 8.32
N ASP A 63 4.23 3.46 8.95
CA ASP A 63 4.33 2.68 10.17
C ASP A 63 4.69 3.61 11.33
N THR A 64 3.80 3.69 12.31
CA THR A 64 3.98 4.55 13.50
C THR A 64 4.84 3.91 14.57
N ASP A 65 4.95 2.58 14.58
CA ASP A 65 5.78 1.86 15.55
C ASP A 65 7.27 2.09 15.23
N ASP A 66 7.67 1.82 13.99
CA ASP A 66 9.04 1.99 13.51
C ASP A 66 9.33 3.40 12.95
N LYS A 67 8.34 4.30 12.98
CA LYS A 67 8.43 5.72 12.55
C LYS A 67 8.98 5.88 11.13
N ASN A 68 8.46 5.08 10.19
CA ASN A 68 8.91 5.08 8.81
C ASN A 68 7.73 5.10 7.82
N ILE A 69 8.06 5.20 6.54
CA ILE A 69 7.13 4.91 5.45
C ILE A 69 7.35 3.46 5.05
N TRP A 70 6.38 2.60 5.35
CA TRP A 70 6.46 1.17 5.04
C TRP A 70 6.36 0.92 3.53
N ALA A 71 5.49 1.66 2.85
CA ALA A 71 5.28 1.56 1.40
C ALA A 71 4.95 2.93 0.81
N LEU A 72 5.55 3.27 -0.33
CA LEU A 72 5.26 4.47 -1.12
C LEU A 72 5.49 4.16 -2.60
N PHE A 73 4.42 4.15 -3.37
CA PHE A 73 4.43 3.77 -4.80
C PHE A 73 3.42 4.61 -5.60
#